data_AF-A0A8J1Y9N6-F1
#
_entry.id   AF-A0A8J1Y9N6-F1
#
_cell.length_a   1.000
_cell.length_b   1.000
_cell.length_c   1.000
_cell.angle_alpha   90.00
_cell.angle_beta   90.00
_cell.angle_gamma   90.00
#
_symmetry.space_group_name_H-M   'P 1'
#
loop_
_entity.id
_entity.type
_entity.pdbx_description
1 polymer ?
#
loop_
_entity_poly.entity_id
_entity_poly.type
_entity_poly.pdbx_seq_one_letter_code
_entity_poly.pdbx_strand_id
1 'polypeptide(L)'
;MGITDCTCSRVFLMCLNIAYIIVALLILIIAGTQYKAAGELGAIGVIVGIIVCGVFLLGISSVGLIGAITENTKILFCNMFLLGFVFIIMFIVSCACLAVGDNGIKMIAETGWQHASNQAKSNVQFNFECCGFENASLGVNDPSGMGHPGCDAISCCTVKQVLSKASCCTGSPFTADPPCPCKTTCYERLRKTMHYATLAAGGTGLFFSFTLVSMQNNRSYIISEFSLSAVRI
;
A
#
# COMPACT_ATOMS: atom_id res chain seq x y z
N MET A 1 -30.68 7.18 -33.11
CA MET A 1 -29.84 6.24 -32.34
C MET A 1 -28.80 7.09 -31.64
N GLY A 2 -28.98 7.47 -30.37
CA GLY A 2 -28.07 8.44 -29.73
C GLY A 2 -28.53 9.17 -28.47
N ILE A 3 -29.46 8.64 -27.67
CA ILE A 3 -29.87 9.27 -26.38
C ILE A 3 -29.64 8.32 -25.19
N THR A 4 -29.54 7.02 -25.41
CA THR A 4 -29.31 6.00 -24.36
C THR A 4 -27.85 5.89 -23.90
N ASP A 5 -26.87 6.31 -24.70
CA ASP A 5 -25.44 6.12 -24.37
C ASP A 5 -24.90 7.18 -23.38
N CYS A 6 -25.44 8.40 -23.39
CA CYS A 6 -25.01 9.47 -22.47
C CYS A 6 -25.52 9.28 -21.03
N THR A 7 -26.75 8.80 -20.84
CA THR A 7 -27.34 8.60 -19.51
C THR A 7 -26.64 7.46 -18.75
N CYS A 8 -26.25 6.40 -19.47
CA CYS A 8 -25.49 5.30 -18.91
C CYS A 8 -24.13 5.78 -18.36
N SER A 9 -23.42 6.64 -19.10
CA SER A 9 -22.14 7.20 -18.66
C SER A 9 -22.27 8.07 -17.41
N ARG A 10 -23.30 8.93 -17.32
CA ARG A 10 -23.49 9.79 -16.13
C ARG A 10 -23.89 8.99 -14.90
N VAL A 11 -24.82 8.05 -15.02
CA VAL A 11 -25.24 7.17 -13.91
C VAL A 11 -24.05 6.31 -13.45
N PHE A 12 -23.27 5.78 -14.39
CA PHE A 12 -22.05 5.05 -14.07
C PHE A 12 -21.05 5.91 -13.28
N LEU A 13 -20.84 7.17 -13.69
CA LEU A 13 -19.95 8.10 -12.98
C LEU A 13 -20.48 8.44 -11.58
N MET A 14 -21.78 8.63 -11.40
CA MET A 14 -22.38 8.83 -10.08
C MET A 14 -22.16 7.59 -9.19
N CYS A 15 -22.48 6.40 -9.69
CA CYS A 15 -22.28 5.14 -8.97
C CYS A 15 -20.81 4.93 -8.58
N LEU A 16 -19.87 5.22 -9.49
CA LEU A 16 -18.44 5.09 -9.26
C LEU A 16 -17.97 6.03 -8.13
N ASN A 17 -18.36 7.31 -8.16
CA ASN A 17 -17.98 8.26 -7.10
C ASN A 17 -18.65 7.92 -5.76
N ILE A 18 -19.90 7.46 -5.75
CA ILE A 18 -20.57 6.98 -4.53
C ILE A 18 -19.83 5.76 -3.96
N ALA A 19 -19.45 4.80 -4.80
CA ALA A 19 -18.66 3.65 -4.39
C ALA A 19 -17.31 4.07 -3.79
N TYR A 20 -16.62 5.04 -4.39
CA TYR A 20 -15.37 5.56 -3.83
C TYR A 20 -15.55 6.30 -2.51
N ILE A 21 -16.66 7.03 -2.31
CA ILE A 21 -16.98 7.62 -1.01
C ILE A 21 -17.15 6.52 0.04
N ILE A 22 -17.88 5.44 -0.27
CA ILE A 22 -18.06 4.30 0.65
C ILE A 22 -16.69 3.69 0.99
N VAL A 23 -15.85 3.42 -0.01
CA VAL A 23 -14.50 2.88 0.20
C VAL A 23 -13.66 3.81 1.07
N ALA A 24 -13.68 5.12 0.80
CA ALA A 24 -12.95 6.10 1.60
C ALA A 24 -13.40 6.11 3.07
N LEU A 25 -14.71 6.07 3.31
CA LEU A 25 -15.27 6.00 4.67
C LEU A 25 -14.86 4.71 5.39
N LEU A 26 -14.91 3.56 4.69
CA LEU A 26 -14.46 2.29 5.25
C LEU A 26 -12.98 2.33 5.63
N ILE A 27 -12.13 2.87 4.75
CA ILE A 27 -10.69 3.05 5.01
C ILE A 27 -10.48 3.92 6.26
N LEU A 28 -11.18 5.05 6.37
CA LEU A 28 -11.04 5.96 7.51
C LEU A 28 -11.53 5.34 8.82
N ILE A 29 -12.65 4.63 8.81
CA ILE A 29 -13.18 3.94 10.00
C ILE A 29 -12.18 2.88 10.47
N ILE A 30 -11.73 2.00 9.57
CA ILE A 30 -10.81 0.91 9.92
C ILE A 30 -9.48 1.50 10.42
N ALA A 31 -8.87 2.43 9.69
CA ALA A 31 -7.59 3.02 10.07
C ALA A 31 -7.69 3.81 11.39
N GLY A 32 -8.80 4.50 11.64
CA GLY A 32 -9.04 5.22 12.89
C GLY A 32 -9.12 4.30 14.10
N THR A 33 -9.77 3.14 13.98
CA THR A 33 -9.82 2.15 15.08
C THR A 33 -8.45 1.56 15.39
N GLN A 34 -7.60 1.36 14.37
CA GLN A 34 -6.26 0.78 14.53
C GLN A 34 -5.22 1.81 14.96
N TYR A 35 -5.47 3.11 14.80
CA TYR A 35 -4.50 4.18 15.11
C TYR A 35 -3.98 4.14 16.55
N LYS A 36 -4.84 3.80 17.53
CA LYS A 36 -4.41 3.70 18.93
C LYS A 36 -3.51 2.50 19.19
N ALA A 37 -3.81 1.36 18.58
CA ALA A 37 -2.97 0.15 18.68
C ALA A 37 -1.66 0.28 17.85
N ALA A 38 -1.66 1.15 16.83
CA ALA A 38 -0.51 1.40 15.97
C ALA A 38 0.72 1.94 16.69
N GLY A 39 0.48 2.76 17.74
CA GLY A 39 1.54 3.36 18.54
C GLY A 39 2.39 2.32 19.25
N GLU A 40 1.78 1.22 19.64
CA GLU A 40 2.43 0.09 20.29
C GLU A 40 3.10 -0.84 19.26
N LEU A 41 2.50 -0.97 18.07
CA LEU A 41 2.97 -1.84 16.99
C LEU A 41 4.06 -1.23 16.10
N GLY A 42 4.42 0.05 16.24
CA GLY A 42 5.41 0.71 15.38
C GLY A 42 4.96 0.84 13.91
N ALA A 43 3.66 0.76 13.65
CA ALA A 43 3.07 0.81 12.30
C ALA A 43 2.43 2.18 11.99
N ILE A 44 2.71 3.21 12.80
CA ILE A 44 2.08 4.53 12.73
C ILE A 44 2.18 5.12 11.32
N GLY A 45 3.36 5.05 10.69
CA GLY A 45 3.58 5.61 9.35
C GLY A 45 2.67 5.02 8.28
N VAL A 46 2.47 3.69 8.29
CA VAL A 46 1.57 3.00 7.34
C VAL A 46 0.13 3.44 7.55
N ILE A 47 -0.31 3.51 8.81
CA ILE A 47 -1.69 3.88 9.14
C ILE A 47 -1.97 5.35 8.80
N VAL A 48 -1.02 6.26 9.06
CA VAL A 48 -1.13 7.66 8.64
C VAL A 48 -1.24 7.77 7.11
N GLY A 49 -0.44 7.01 6.36
CA GLY A 49 -0.54 6.97 4.91
C GLY A 49 -1.93 6.54 4.43
N ILE A 50 -2.49 5.49 5.01
CA ILE A 50 -3.84 4.99 4.69
C ILE A 50 -4.91 6.07 4.99
N ILE A 51 -4.80 6.77 6.12
CA ILE A 51 -5.72 7.85 6.49
C ILE A 51 -5.66 8.99 5.48
N VAL A 52 -4.46 9.46 5.13
CA VAL A 52 -4.27 10.54 4.14
C VAL A 52 -4.87 10.15 2.79
N CYS A 53 -4.63 8.91 2.34
CA CYS A 53 -5.25 8.36 1.13
C CYS A 53 -6.78 8.37 1.21
N GLY A 54 -7.35 7.98 2.36
CA GLY A 54 -8.81 8.00 2.58
C GLY A 54 -9.42 9.40 2.51
N VAL A 55 -8.82 10.39 3.18
CA VAL A 55 -9.30 11.79 3.15
C VAL A 55 -9.21 12.35 1.73
N PHE A 56 -8.10 12.12 1.03
CA PHE A 56 -7.92 12.57 -0.33
C PHE A 56 -8.93 11.91 -1.29
N LEU A 57 -9.14 10.60 -1.18
CA LEU A 57 -10.14 9.85 -1.96
C LEU A 57 -11.55 10.39 -1.72
N LEU A 58 -11.90 10.73 -0.47
CA LEU A 58 -13.19 11.31 -0.12
C LEU A 58 -13.38 12.69 -0.76
N GLY A 59 -12.35 13.54 -0.74
CA GLY A 59 -12.37 14.87 -1.37
C GLY A 59 -12.59 14.79 -2.87
N ILE A 60 -11.78 14.01 -3.58
CA ILE A 60 -11.90 13.88 -5.05
C ILE A 60 -13.25 13.28 -5.45
N SER A 61 -13.74 12.29 -4.70
CA SER A 61 -15.01 11.61 -5.02
C SER A 61 -16.23 12.50 -4.72
N SER A 62 -16.15 13.34 -3.69
CA SER A 62 -17.20 14.32 -3.38
C SER A 62 -17.32 15.38 -4.48
N VAL A 63 -16.19 15.94 -4.93
CA VAL A 63 -16.16 16.90 -6.05
C VAL A 63 -16.65 16.25 -7.34
N GLY A 64 -16.24 15.01 -7.61
CA GLY A 64 -16.70 14.22 -8.75
C GLY A 64 -18.21 13.97 -8.74
N LEU A 65 -18.78 13.64 -7.58
CA LEU A 65 -20.22 13.43 -7.41
C LEU A 65 -21.03 14.73 -7.57
N ILE A 66 -20.59 15.83 -6.94
CA ILE A 66 -21.25 17.14 -7.09
C ILE A 66 -21.19 17.60 -8.55
N GLY A 67 -20.06 17.41 -9.22
CA GLY A 67 -19.91 17.72 -10.65
C GLY A 67 -20.82 16.89 -11.54
N ALA A 68 -21.14 15.63 -11.15
CA ALA A 68 -22.08 14.79 -11.88
C ALA A 68 -23.54 15.20 -11.67
N ILE A 69 -23.91 15.62 -10.45
CA ILE A 69 -25.30 16.00 -10.10
C ILE A 69 -25.66 17.39 -10.62
N THR A 70 -24.75 18.35 -10.50
CA THR A 70 -25.10 19.77 -10.64
C THR A 70 -25.08 20.30 -12.08
N GLU A 71 -24.73 19.48 -13.07
CA GLU A 71 -24.53 19.86 -14.48
C GLU A 71 -23.62 21.09 -14.71
N ASN A 72 -22.93 21.56 -13.66
CA ASN A 72 -22.07 22.71 -13.69
C ASN A 72 -20.74 22.34 -14.36
N THR A 73 -20.61 22.67 -15.64
CA THR A 73 -19.42 22.37 -16.46
C THR A 73 -18.12 22.86 -15.81
N LYS A 74 -18.17 23.94 -15.02
CA LYS A 74 -17.02 24.51 -14.28
C LYS A 74 -16.48 23.58 -13.17
N ILE A 75 -17.36 22.94 -12.41
CA ILE A 75 -16.96 22.01 -11.33
C ILE A 75 -16.41 20.71 -11.94
N LEU A 76 -17.05 20.24 -13.01
CA LEU A 76 -16.61 19.05 -13.73
C LEU A 76 -15.24 19.25 -14.39
N PHE A 77 -14.94 20.46 -14.85
CA PHE A 77 -13.64 20.83 -15.41
C PHE A 77 -12.53 20.83 -14.35
N CYS A 78 -12.80 21.37 -13.15
CA CYS A 78 -11.87 21.29 -12.02
C CYS A 78 -11.54 19.83 -11.66
N ASN A 79 -12.54 18.95 -11.67
CA ASN A 79 -12.37 17.53 -11.43
C ASN A 79 -11.44 16.85 -12.47
N MET A 80 -11.42 17.34 -13.72
CA MET A 80 -10.54 16.78 -14.75
C MET A 80 -9.06 17.06 -14.47
N PHE A 81 -8.72 18.26 -14.00
CA PHE A 81 -7.34 18.55 -13.57
C PHE A 81 -6.95 17.75 -12.34
N LEU A 82 -7.83 17.64 -11.34
CA LEU A 82 -7.57 16.84 -10.15
C LEU A 82 -7.30 15.37 -10.50
N LEU A 83 -8.14 14.75 -11.34
CA LEU A 83 -7.90 13.39 -11.82
C LEU A 83 -6.63 13.29 -12.69
N GLY A 84 -6.30 14.34 -13.44
CA GLY A 84 -5.04 14.42 -14.20
C GLY A 84 -3.80 14.42 -13.30
N PHE A 85 -3.81 15.18 -12.20
CA PHE A 85 -2.74 15.16 -11.21
C PHE A 85 -2.61 13.78 -10.54
N VAL A 86 -3.73 13.16 -10.17
CA VAL A 86 -3.75 11.80 -9.61
C VAL A 86 -3.19 10.79 -10.61
N PHE A 87 -3.53 10.92 -11.89
CA PHE A 87 -2.97 10.11 -12.97
C PHE A 87 -1.44 10.25 -13.05
N ILE A 88 -0.91 11.48 -13.04
CA ILE A 88 0.54 11.71 -13.11
C ILE A 88 1.25 11.07 -11.91
N ILE A 89 0.72 11.27 -10.70
CA ILE A 89 1.29 10.69 -9.48
C ILE A 89 1.25 9.15 -9.55
N MET A 90 0.11 8.57 -9.89
CA MET A 90 -0.05 7.11 -9.98
C MET A 90 0.84 6.52 -11.06
N PHE A 91 0.98 7.16 -12.21
CA PHE A 91 1.87 6.72 -13.28
C PHE A 91 3.33 6.73 -12.84
N ILE A 92 3.79 7.82 -12.21
CA ILE A 92 5.17 7.92 -11.70
C ILE A 92 5.43 6.85 -10.64
N VAL A 93 4.53 6.71 -9.67
CA VAL A 93 4.65 5.71 -8.60
C VAL A 93 4.65 4.29 -9.18
N SER A 94 3.78 4.01 -10.14
CA SER A 94 3.73 2.70 -10.81
C SER A 94 5.01 2.39 -11.57
N CYS A 95 5.55 3.35 -12.32
CA CYS A 95 6.83 3.21 -12.99
C CYS A 95 7.97 2.99 -11.97
N ALA A 96 7.97 3.73 -10.85
CA ALA A 96 8.95 3.54 -9.79
C ALA A 96 8.86 2.14 -9.15
N CYS A 97 7.64 1.65 -8.89
CA CYS A 97 7.41 0.30 -8.36
C CYS A 97 7.83 -0.81 -9.33
N LEU A 98 7.71 -0.59 -10.65
CA LEU A 98 8.19 -1.56 -11.65
C LEU A 98 9.70 -1.49 -11.86
N ALA A 99 10.30 -0.32 -11.70
CA ALA A 99 11.73 -0.10 -11.87
C ALA A 99 12.56 -0.48 -10.64
N VAL A 100 11.92 -0.75 -9.50
CA VAL A 100 12.64 -1.10 -8.26
C VAL A 100 13.36 -2.45 -8.41
N GLY A 101 14.69 -2.40 -8.41
CA GLY A 101 15.55 -3.60 -8.40
C GLY A 101 15.84 -4.12 -6.99
N ASP A 102 16.62 -5.20 -6.90
CA ASP A 102 16.98 -5.87 -5.63
C ASP A 102 17.56 -4.90 -4.59
N ASN A 103 18.42 -3.97 -5.02
CA ASN A 103 19.05 -2.98 -4.13
C ASN A 103 18.02 -2.02 -3.51
N GLY A 104 17.01 -1.61 -4.28
CA GLY A 104 15.93 -0.76 -3.78
C GLY A 104 15.06 -1.50 -2.77
N ILE A 105 14.71 -2.76 -3.07
CA ILE A 105 13.99 -3.63 -2.14
C ILE A 105 14.78 -3.85 -0.85
N LYS A 106 16.09 -4.09 -0.95
CA LYS A 106 16.97 -4.25 0.20
C LYS A 106 16.95 -3.03 1.12
N MET A 107 17.16 -1.84 0.57
CA MET A 107 17.16 -0.59 1.34
C MET A 107 15.83 -0.33 2.06
N ILE A 108 14.71 -0.57 1.38
CA ILE A 108 13.37 -0.43 1.97
C ILE A 108 13.18 -1.46 3.10
N ALA A 109 13.60 -2.70 2.88
CA ALA A 109 13.50 -3.76 3.87
C ALA A 109 14.36 -3.49 5.12
N GLU A 110 15.59 -3.02 4.94
CA GLU A 110 16.50 -2.63 6.03
C GLU A 110 15.92 -1.47 6.85
N THR A 111 15.53 -0.39 6.17
CA THR A 111 14.94 0.78 6.83
C THR A 111 13.66 0.40 7.58
N GLY A 112 12.82 -0.42 6.95
CA GLY A 112 11.59 -0.94 7.55
C GLY A 112 11.86 -1.80 8.77
N TRP A 113 12.88 -2.66 8.73
CA TRP A 113 13.27 -3.49 9.86
C TRP A 113 13.85 -2.67 11.02
N GLN A 114 14.68 -1.67 10.72
CA GLN A 114 15.28 -0.78 11.75
C GLN A 114 14.22 -0.01 12.55
N HIS A 115 13.18 0.45 11.87
CA HIS A 115 12.11 1.24 12.50
C HIS A 115 10.95 0.38 13.02
N ALA A 116 10.94 -0.93 12.74
CA ALA A 116 9.91 -1.84 13.20
C ALA A 116 10.00 -2.06 14.71
N SER A 117 8.84 -2.06 15.38
CA SER A 117 8.74 -2.47 16.77
C SER A 117 9.10 -3.95 16.94
N ASN A 118 9.45 -4.36 18.16
CA ASN A 118 9.66 -5.77 18.48
C ASN A 118 8.42 -6.62 18.18
N GLN A 119 7.21 -6.10 18.39
CA GLN A 119 5.99 -6.83 18.06
C GLN A 119 5.83 -7.03 16.54
N ALA A 120 6.11 -6.00 15.75
CA ALA A 120 6.10 -6.10 14.29
C ALA A 120 7.14 -7.10 13.78
N LYS A 121 8.37 -7.05 14.31
CA LYS A 121 9.43 -8.02 14.00
C LYS A 121 9.00 -9.44 14.38
N SER A 122 8.40 -9.64 15.55
CA SER A 122 7.87 -10.93 15.99
C SER A 122 6.78 -11.46 15.05
N ASN A 123 5.85 -10.61 14.62
CA ASN A 123 4.80 -10.99 13.67
C ASN A 123 5.38 -11.38 12.32
N VAL A 124 6.41 -10.67 11.83
CA VAL A 124 7.10 -11.03 10.59
C VAL A 124 7.77 -12.39 10.73
N GLN A 125 8.51 -12.63 11.81
CA GLN A 125 9.16 -13.93 12.08
C GLN A 125 8.16 -15.08 12.08
N PHE A 126 7.02 -14.89 12.75
CA PHE A 126 5.95 -15.90 12.82
C PHE A 126 5.27 -16.14 11.47
N ASN A 127 4.81 -15.07 10.79
CA ASN A 127 4.03 -15.19 9.56
C ASN A 127 4.85 -15.69 8.36
N PHE A 128 6.16 -15.40 8.34
CA PHE A 128 7.06 -15.81 7.25
C PHE A 128 7.93 -17.03 7.61
N GLU A 129 7.72 -17.63 8.79
CA GLU A 129 8.52 -18.74 9.33
C GLU A 129 10.03 -18.52 9.17
N CYS A 130 10.50 -17.41 9.68
CA CYS A 130 11.89 -16.95 9.57
C CYS A 130 12.39 -16.38 10.90
N CYS A 131 13.71 -16.29 11.07
CA CYS A 131 14.30 -15.70 12.27
C CYS A 131 15.45 -14.77 11.92
N GLY A 132 15.45 -13.57 12.53
CA GLY A 132 16.38 -12.50 12.21
C GLY A 132 16.23 -11.92 10.80
N PHE A 133 16.72 -10.70 10.59
CA PHE A 133 16.61 -10.02 9.29
C PHE A 133 17.52 -10.63 8.22
N GLU A 134 18.82 -10.35 8.29
CA GLU A 134 19.87 -11.01 7.51
C GLU A 134 20.78 -11.87 8.39
N ASN A 135 20.83 -11.58 9.69
CA ASN A 135 21.62 -12.31 10.66
C ASN A 135 20.79 -12.57 11.92
N ALA A 136 20.49 -13.84 12.18
CA ALA A 136 19.76 -14.29 13.39
C ALA A 136 20.62 -14.24 14.68
N SER A 137 21.89 -13.84 14.57
CA SER A 137 22.79 -13.70 15.72
C SER A 137 22.66 -12.35 16.43
N LEU A 138 21.96 -11.39 15.82
CA LEU A 138 21.79 -10.05 16.35
C LEU A 138 20.68 -10.05 17.41
N GLY A 139 21.07 -9.84 18.65
CA GLY A 139 20.11 -9.74 19.77
C GLY A 139 19.25 -8.49 19.71
N VAL A 140 18.19 -8.45 20.51
CA VAL A 140 17.18 -7.38 20.47
C VAL A 140 17.74 -5.97 20.72
N ASN A 141 18.84 -5.87 21.47
CA ASN A 141 19.49 -4.61 21.85
C ASN A 141 20.64 -4.22 20.91
N ASP A 142 20.71 -4.81 19.71
CA ASP A 142 21.74 -4.47 18.75
C ASP A 142 21.71 -2.96 18.40
N PRO A 143 22.84 -2.24 18.50
CA PRO A 143 22.89 -0.78 18.32
C PRO A 143 22.55 -0.32 16.90
N SER A 144 22.56 -1.20 15.90
CA SER A 144 22.14 -0.86 14.53
C SER A 144 20.62 -0.95 14.31
N GLY A 145 19.86 -1.41 15.32
CA GLY A 145 18.41 -1.63 15.20
C GLY A 145 18.04 -2.86 14.33
N MET A 146 19.04 -3.61 13.86
CA MET A 146 18.86 -4.80 13.02
C MET A 146 18.60 -6.08 13.80
N GLY A 147 18.69 -6.00 15.13
CA GLY A 147 18.33 -7.07 16.05
C GLY A 147 16.87 -7.49 15.96
N HIS A 148 16.55 -8.60 16.63
CA HIS A 148 15.21 -9.18 16.61
C HIS A 148 14.80 -9.74 17.97
N PRO A 149 13.48 -9.80 18.27
CA PRO A 149 12.97 -10.50 19.44
C PRO A 149 13.04 -12.01 19.24
N GLY A 150 12.88 -12.76 20.33
CA GLY A 150 12.83 -14.23 20.29
C GLY A 150 11.83 -14.75 19.26
N CYS A 151 12.21 -15.84 18.59
CA CYS A 151 11.47 -16.50 17.52
C CYS A 151 11.12 -17.95 17.90
N ASP A 152 10.99 -18.26 19.19
CA ASP A 152 10.83 -19.61 19.74
C ASP A 152 9.57 -20.36 19.24
N ALA A 153 8.57 -19.63 18.72
CA ALA A 153 7.30 -20.17 18.24
C ALA A 153 7.33 -20.70 16.79
N ILE A 154 8.45 -20.57 16.07
CA ILE A 154 8.54 -20.99 14.66
C ILE A 154 9.05 -22.44 14.52
N SER A 155 8.72 -23.07 13.40
CA SER A 155 9.04 -24.48 13.12
C SER A 155 10.53 -24.82 13.23
N CYS A 156 11.45 -23.92 12.87
CA CYS A 156 12.89 -24.15 13.03
C CYS A 156 13.42 -23.99 14.46
N CYS A 157 12.72 -23.27 15.36
CA CYS A 157 13.13 -23.10 16.76
C CYS A 157 12.38 -24.02 17.74
N THR A 158 11.35 -24.73 17.29
CA THR A 158 10.50 -25.60 18.13
C THR A 158 10.99 -27.07 18.21
N VAL A 159 11.98 -27.49 17.41
CA VAL A 159 12.36 -28.92 17.27
C VAL A 159 13.59 -29.34 18.10
N LYS A 160 13.40 -30.46 18.85
CA LYS A 160 14.35 -31.31 19.62
C LYS A 160 15.23 -30.61 20.67
N GLN A 161 14.66 -30.47 21.87
CA GLN A 161 15.18 -30.46 23.27
C GLN A 161 16.52 -29.81 23.65
N VAL A 162 17.46 -29.56 22.74
CA VAL A 162 18.75 -28.89 22.99
C VAL A 162 19.02 -27.77 21.97
N LEU A 163 18.51 -27.89 20.73
CA LEU A 163 18.74 -26.91 19.64
C LEU A 163 17.74 -25.74 19.68
N SER A 164 16.59 -25.93 20.32
CA SER A 164 15.53 -24.92 20.54
C SER A 164 15.91 -23.82 21.53
N LYS A 165 17.05 -23.93 22.21
CA LYS A 165 17.59 -22.93 23.13
C LYS A 165 18.81 -22.20 22.57
N ALA A 166 19.09 -22.35 21.28
CA ALA A 166 20.15 -21.60 20.61
C ALA A 166 19.92 -20.10 20.83
N SER A 167 21.00 -19.37 21.12
CA SER A 167 20.92 -17.95 21.48
C SER A 167 20.22 -17.11 20.40
N CYS A 168 20.36 -17.53 19.12
CA CYS A 168 19.64 -16.95 17.98
C CYS A 168 18.11 -17.07 18.05
N CYS A 169 17.54 -18.12 18.67
CA CYS A 169 16.10 -18.27 18.79
C CYS A 169 15.52 -17.39 19.90
N THR A 170 16.33 -17.04 20.90
CA THR A 170 15.88 -16.32 22.11
C THR A 170 15.92 -14.79 21.98
N GLY A 171 16.46 -14.25 20.88
CA GLY A 171 16.69 -12.80 20.73
C GLY A 171 17.86 -12.27 21.57
N SER A 172 18.74 -13.16 22.03
CA SER A 172 19.97 -12.82 22.76
C SER A 172 21.16 -12.73 21.80
N PRO A 173 22.21 -11.96 22.14
CA PRO A 173 23.46 -11.96 21.37
C PRO A 173 24.01 -13.38 21.25
N PHE A 174 24.52 -13.73 20.07
CA PHE A 174 25.04 -15.07 19.82
C PHE A 174 26.19 -15.45 20.77
N THR A 175 26.05 -16.59 21.42
CA THR A 175 27.13 -17.32 22.11
C THR A 175 27.42 -18.56 21.28
N ALA A 176 28.70 -18.85 21.04
CA ALA A 176 29.16 -19.74 19.96
C ALA A 176 28.70 -21.22 20.00
N ASP A 177 27.86 -21.63 20.94
CA ASP A 177 27.27 -22.97 21.00
C ASP A 177 25.88 -22.92 21.65
N PRO A 178 24.85 -23.60 21.11
CA PRO A 178 24.81 -24.43 19.88
C PRO A 178 24.53 -23.64 18.58
N PRO A 179 24.80 -24.23 17.38
CA PRO A 179 24.56 -23.59 16.08
C PRO A 179 23.07 -23.31 15.82
N CYS A 180 22.79 -22.22 15.10
CA CYS A 180 21.42 -21.78 14.85
C CYS A 180 20.67 -22.75 13.91
N PRO A 181 19.48 -23.26 14.31
CA PRO A 181 18.70 -24.19 13.48
C PRO A 181 18.02 -23.53 12.28
N CYS A 182 17.78 -22.22 12.36
CA CYS A 182 17.10 -21.46 11.32
C CYS A 182 18.11 -21.02 10.25
N LYS A 183 18.15 -21.73 9.12
CA LYS A 183 18.98 -21.36 7.96
C LYS A 183 18.37 -20.24 7.10
N THR A 184 17.05 -20.00 7.23
CA THR A 184 16.33 -19.03 6.41
C THR A 184 16.15 -17.72 7.16
N THR A 185 16.65 -16.63 6.58
CA THR A 185 16.53 -15.29 7.14
C THR A 185 15.21 -14.64 6.69
N CYS A 186 14.71 -13.67 7.46
CA CYS A 186 13.48 -12.99 7.10
C CYS A 186 13.63 -12.16 5.83
N TYR A 187 14.81 -11.60 5.56
CA TYR A 187 15.07 -10.86 4.33
C TYR A 187 14.84 -11.72 3.08
N GLU A 188 15.28 -12.98 3.07
CA GLU A 188 15.09 -13.88 1.93
C GLU A 188 13.61 -14.18 1.63
N ARG A 189 12.77 -14.23 2.67
CA ARG A 189 11.32 -14.39 2.52
C ARG A 189 10.66 -13.07 2.12
N LEU A 190 10.97 -11.99 2.82
CA LEU A 190 10.44 -10.64 2.59
C LEU A 190 10.72 -10.15 1.18
N ARG A 191 11.96 -10.30 0.69
CA ARG A 191 12.38 -9.85 -0.64
C ARG A 191 11.45 -10.38 -1.73
N LYS A 192 11.13 -11.69 -1.72
CA LYS A 192 10.24 -12.30 -2.71
C LYS A 192 8.84 -11.69 -2.68
N THR A 193 8.28 -11.51 -1.48
CA THR A 193 6.97 -10.89 -1.30
C THR A 193 6.98 -9.42 -1.72
N MET A 194 8.03 -8.69 -1.39
CA MET A 194 8.18 -7.28 -1.77
C MET A 194 8.28 -7.11 -3.29
N HIS A 195 9.08 -7.92 -3.99
CA HIS A 195 9.14 -7.88 -5.46
C HIS A 195 7.79 -8.18 -6.10
N TYR A 196 7.07 -9.19 -5.60
CA TYR A 196 5.74 -9.48 -6.11
C TYR A 196 4.77 -8.31 -5.85
N ALA A 197 4.83 -7.73 -4.65
CA ALA A 197 3.99 -6.60 -4.28
C ALA A 197 4.28 -5.35 -5.13
N THR A 198 5.54 -5.05 -5.43
CA THR A 198 5.90 -3.90 -6.26
C THR A 198 5.52 -4.10 -7.72
N LEU A 199 5.66 -5.31 -8.26
CA LEU A 199 5.14 -5.66 -9.59
C LEU A 199 3.62 -5.53 -9.65
N ALA A 200 2.90 -6.05 -8.65
CA ALA A 200 1.45 -5.97 -8.58
C ALA A 200 0.94 -4.54 -8.40
N ALA A 201 1.55 -3.75 -7.51
CA ALA A 201 1.20 -2.35 -7.28
C ALA A 201 1.51 -1.49 -8.53
N GLY A 202 2.65 -1.74 -9.17
CA GLY A 202 3.02 -1.10 -10.43
C GLY A 202 2.03 -1.40 -11.55
N GLY A 203 1.70 -2.68 -11.74
CA GLY A 203 0.73 -3.12 -12.76
C GLY A 203 -0.68 -2.58 -12.54
N THR A 204 -1.19 -2.62 -11.30
CA THR A 204 -2.54 -2.11 -10.99
C THR A 204 -2.65 -0.60 -11.19
N GLY A 205 -1.64 0.18 -10.77
CA GLY A 205 -1.63 1.61 -10.98
C GLY A 205 -1.48 2.00 -12.46
N LEU A 206 -0.69 1.27 -13.26
CA LEU A 206 -0.66 1.45 -14.72
C LEU A 206 -2.03 1.16 -15.35
N PHE A 207 -2.66 0.03 -15.01
CA PHE A 207 -3.98 -0.33 -15.51
C PHE A 207 -5.04 0.73 -15.20
N PHE A 208 -5.03 1.24 -13.97
CA PHE A 208 -5.94 2.31 -13.54
C PHE A 208 -5.66 3.62 -14.28
N SER A 209 -4.38 3.94 -14.50
CA SER A 209 -3.94 5.10 -15.26
C SER A 209 -4.45 5.07 -16.71
N PHE A 210 -4.33 3.94 -17.41
CA PHE A 210 -4.89 3.76 -18.75
C PHE A 210 -6.42 3.90 -18.78
N THR A 211 -7.10 3.33 -17.78
CA THR A 211 -8.56 3.42 -17.64
C THR A 211 -9.01 4.88 -17.44
N LEU A 212 -8.31 5.63 -16.59
CA LEU A 212 -8.55 7.06 -16.34
C LEU A 212 -8.41 7.90 -17.61
N VAL A 213 -7.34 7.69 -18.39
CA VAL A 213 -7.12 8.40 -19.67
C VAL A 213 -8.25 8.12 -20.66
N SER A 214 -8.67 6.86 -20.76
CA SER A 214 -9.74 6.45 -21.66
C SER A 214 -11.07 7.10 -21.26
N MET A 215 -11.35 7.18 -19.96
CA MET A 215 -12.52 7.89 -19.42
C MET A 215 -12.44 9.40 -19.62
N GLN A 216 -11.26 10.02 -19.49
CA GLN A 216 -11.07 11.45 -19.73
C GLN A 216 -11.21 11.83 -21.21
N ASN A 217 -10.70 10.99 -22.10
CA ASN A 217 -10.84 11.20 -23.54
C ASN A 217 -12.33 11.18 -23.93
N ASN A 218 -13.06 10.13 -23.50
CA ASN A 218 -14.49 10.01 -23.76
C ASN A 218 -15.31 11.15 -23.11
N ARG A 219 -14.91 11.61 -21.92
CA ARG A 219 -15.55 12.76 -21.23
C ARG A 219 -15.28 14.09 -21.95
N SER A 220 -14.09 14.28 -22.52
CA SER A 220 -13.73 15.48 -23.28
C SER A 220 -14.57 15.61 -24.56
N TYR A 221 -14.82 14.49 -25.27
CA TYR A 221 -15.73 14.45 -26.42
C TYR A 221 -17.17 14.85 -26.06
N ILE A 222 -17.67 14.38 -24.92
CA ILE A 222 -19.02 14.73 -24.44
C ILE A 222 -19.12 16.23 -24.09
N ILE A 223 -18.08 16.81 -23.47
CA ILE A 223 -18.06 18.25 -23.15
C ILE A 223 -17.94 19.11 -24.41
N SER A 224 -17.15 18.69 -25.41
CA SER A 224 -17.06 19.41 -26.69
C SER A 224 -18.40 19.41 -27.45
N GLU A 225 -19.12 18.29 -27.46
CA GLU A 225 -20.47 18.17 -28.06
C GLU A 225 -21.50 19.04 -27.33
N PHE A 226 -21.46 19.06 -25.99
CA PHE A 226 -22.37 19.89 -25.17
C PHE A 226 -22.07 21.39 -25.33
N SER A 227 -20.79 21.78 -25.41
CA SER A 227 -20.39 23.16 -25.69
C SER A 227 -20.74 23.60 -27.12
N LEU A 228 -20.65 22.71 -28.12
CA LEU A 228 -21.10 23.01 -29.48
C LEU A 228 -22.63 23.16 -29.57
N SER A 229 -23.36 22.36 -28.79
CA SER A 229 -24.82 22.42 -28.71
C SER A 229 -25.32 23.68 -27.99
N ALA A 230 -24.59 24.15 -26.97
CA ALA A 230 -24.90 25.40 -26.28
C ALA A 230 -24.54 26.67 -27.08
N VAL A 231 -23.57 26.60 -27.99
CA VAL A 231 -23.21 27.70 -28.92
C VAL A 231 -24.11 27.74 -30.16
N ARG A 232 -24.86 26.65 -30.45
CA ARG A 232 -25.86 26.60 -31.53
C ARG A 232 -27.27 27.07 -31.13
N ILE A 233 -27.45 27.62 -29.93
CA ILE A 233 -28.71 28.24 -29.49
C ILE A 233 -28.55 29.76 -29.53
#